data_AF-A0A2I0IMT7-F1
#
_entry.id   AF-A0A2I0IMT7-F1
#
_cell.length_a   1.000
_cell.length_b   1.000
_cell.length_c   1.000
_cell.angle_alpha   90.00
_cell.angle_beta   90.00
_cell.angle_gamma   90.00
#
_symmetry.space_group_name_H-M   'P 1'
#
loop_
_entity.id
_entity.type
_entity.pdbx_description
1 polymer ?
#
loop_
_entity_poly.entity_id
_entity_poly.type
_entity_poly.pdbx_seq_one_letter_code
_entity_poly.pdbx_strand_id
1 'polypeptide(L)'
;MLPYALLAYRTSIRTSTGATPYSLVYGMEAVLPVEVEILSMRILAEAELVEAEWAKQRYEQLNLIDEKRLKALCHEQCYQQRMARAFNAKVRPRDFSPGDLVLRKVNKHLTA
;
A
#
# COMPACT_ATOMS: atom_id res chain seq x y z
N MET A 1 -1.22 -19.36 -10.00
CA MET A 1 -1.71 -17.97 -10.09
C MET A 1 -1.47 -17.15 -8.82
N LEU A 2 -1.87 -17.64 -7.63
CA LEU A 2 -1.74 -16.88 -6.37
C LEU A 2 -0.33 -16.31 -6.07
N PRO A 3 0.79 -17.04 -6.29
CA PRO A 3 2.13 -16.50 -6.00
C PRO A 3 2.48 -15.26 -6.84
N TYR A 4 2.11 -15.27 -8.13
CA TYR A 4 2.35 -14.15 -9.04
C TYR A 4 1.47 -12.93 -8.70
N ALA A 5 0.21 -13.17 -8.32
CA ALA A 5 -0.67 -12.10 -7.86
C ALA A 5 -0.15 -11.42 -6.59
N LEU A 6 0.37 -12.22 -5.65
CA LEU A 6 0.97 -11.71 -4.42
C LEU A 6 2.25 -10.89 -4.70
N LEU A 7 3.11 -11.38 -5.60
CA LEU A 7 4.31 -10.65 -6.02
C LEU A 7 3.93 -9.29 -6.64
N ALA A 8 3.03 -9.30 -7.62
CA ALA A 8 2.56 -8.08 -8.28
C ALA A 8 1.95 -7.08 -7.28
N TYR A 9 1.17 -7.58 -6.31
CA TYR A 9 0.62 -6.72 -5.26
C TYR A 9 1.70 -6.07 -4.40
N ARG A 10 2.75 -6.81 -4.03
CA ARG A 10 3.84 -6.33 -3.17
C ARG A 10 4.77 -5.33 -3.85
N THR A 11 4.94 -5.44 -5.17
CA THR A 11 5.91 -4.62 -5.94
C THR A 11 5.27 -3.52 -6.78
N SER A 12 3.94 -3.46 -6.84
CA SER A 12 3.23 -2.36 -7.51
C SER A 12 2.93 -1.22 -6.56
N ILE A 13 3.07 0.01 -7.05
CA ILE A 13 2.68 1.22 -6.31
C ILE A 13 1.17 1.20 -6.06
N ARG A 14 0.76 1.37 -4.81
CA ARG A 14 -0.65 1.47 -4.45
C ARG A 14 -1.12 2.91 -4.55
N THR A 15 -2.25 3.15 -5.21
CA THR A 15 -2.87 4.48 -5.27
C THR A 15 -3.21 5.05 -3.90
N SER A 16 -3.49 4.16 -2.93
CA SER A 16 -3.86 4.51 -1.56
C SER A 16 -2.69 4.95 -0.70
N THR A 17 -1.45 4.54 -0.98
CA THR A 17 -0.27 4.90 -0.16
C THR A 17 0.82 5.62 -0.95
N GLY A 18 0.77 5.58 -2.29
CA GLY A 18 1.80 6.15 -3.17
C GLY A 18 3.12 5.38 -3.15
N ALA A 19 3.17 4.21 -2.52
CA ALA A 19 4.36 3.37 -2.38
C ALA A 19 4.05 1.90 -2.66
N THR A 20 5.09 1.08 -2.84
CA THR A 20 4.92 -0.38 -2.93
C THR A 20 4.79 -0.96 -1.51
N PRO A 21 3.93 -1.97 -1.27
CA PRO A 21 3.85 -2.60 0.04
C PRO A 21 5.18 -3.18 0.52
N TYR A 22 6.01 -3.67 -0.40
CA TYR A 22 7.33 -4.20 -0.07
C TYR A 22 8.26 -3.11 0.50
N SER A 23 8.31 -1.92 -0.11
CA SER A 23 9.23 -0.88 0.36
C SER A 23 8.84 -0.26 1.70
N LEU A 24 7.55 -0.30 2.07
CA LEU A 24 7.10 0.12 3.41
C LEU A 24 7.51 -0.87 4.52
N VAL A 25 7.67 -2.16 4.19
CA VAL A 25 8.09 -3.18 5.14
C VAL A 25 9.61 -3.22 5.26
N TYR A 26 10.32 -3.28 4.12
CA TYR A 26 11.76 -3.54 4.08
C TYR A 26 12.64 -2.31 3.82
N GLY A 27 12.04 -1.15 3.58
CA GLY A 27 12.72 0.14 3.39
C GLY A 27 13.22 0.41 1.98
N MET A 28 13.18 -0.58 1.08
CA MET A 28 13.67 -0.47 -0.30
C MET A 28 12.76 -1.22 -1.27
N GLU A 29 12.85 -0.91 -2.56
CA GLU A 29 12.09 -1.64 -3.58
C GLU A 29 12.61 -3.07 -3.76
N ALA A 30 11.71 -4.01 -3.99
CA ALA A 30 12.08 -5.39 -4.28
C ALA A 30 12.91 -5.44 -5.57
N VAL A 31 13.94 -6.29 -5.59
CA VAL A 31 14.61 -6.67 -6.83
C VAL A 31 13.70 -7.66 -7.55
N LEU A 32 13.24 -7.32 -8.76
CA LEU A 32 12.40 -8.22 -9.53
C LEU A 32 13.23 -9.32 -10.20
N PRO A 33 12.68 -10.52 -10.41
CA PRO A 33 13.39 -11.60 -11.11
C PRO A 33 13.94 -11.18 -12.47
N VAL A 34 13.18 -10.37 -13.22
CA VAL A 34 13.60 -9.85 -14.53
C VAL A 34 14.83 -8.97 -14.43
N GLU A 35 15.01 -8.21 -13.35
CA GLU A 35 16.20 -7.36 -13.14
C GLU A 35 17.46 -8.20 -12.96
N VAL A 36 17.34 -9.39 -12.36
CA VAL A 36 18.46 -10.32 -12.21
C VAL A 36 18.79 -10.99 -13.55
N GLU A 37 17.76 -11.41 -14.29
CA GLU A 37 17.93 -12.07 -15.59
C GLU A 37 18.59 -11.16 -16.63
N ILE A 38 18.21 -9.87 -16.67
CA ILE A 38 18.78 -8.89 -17.60
C ILE A 38 20.01 -8.17 -17.05
N LEU A 39 20.41 -8.45 -15.80
CA LEU A 39 21.44 -7.71 -15.05
C LEU A 39 21.21 -6.19 -15.10
N SER A 40 20.13 -5.74 -14.46
CA SER A 40 19.76 -4.33 -14.43
C SER A 40 20.88 -3.45 -13.86
N MET A 41 20.85 -2.15 -14.18
CA MET A 41 21.83 -1.18 -13.65
C MET A 41 21.93 -1.20 -12.13
N ARG A 42 20.83 -1.48 -11.43
CA ARG A 42 20.82 -1.61 -9.98
C ARG A 42 21.63 -2.82 -9.52
N ILE A 43 21.48 -3.97 -10.19
CA ILE A 43 22.21 -5.19 -9.87
C ILE A 43 23.70 -5.03 -10.14
N LEU A 44 24.05 -4.43 -11.29
CA LEU A 44 25.45 -4.14 -11.63
C LEU A 44 26.09 -3.20 -10.60
N ALA A 45 25.40 -2.12 -10.23
CA ALA A 45 25.89 -1.18 -9.23
C ALA A 45 26.07 -1.83 -7.85
N GLU A 46 25.14 -2.69 -7.41
CA GLU A 46 25.26 -3.39 -6.12
C GLU A 46 26.37 -4.46 -6.13
N ALA A 47 26.65 -5.09 -7.28
CA ALA A 47 27.67 -6.14 -7.42
C ALA A 47 29.12 -5.61 -7.34
N GLU A 48 29.34 -4.33 -7.65
CA GLU A 48 30.65 -3.68 -7.61
C GLU A 48 31.02 -3.15 -6.21
N LEU A 49 30.07 -3.10 -5.27
CA LEU A 49 30.29 -2.56 -3.93
C LEU A 49 31.05 -3.53 -3.04
N VAL A 50 31.99 -2.98 -2.26
CA VAL A 50 32.60 -3.72 -1.16
C VAL A 50 31.61 -3.79 0.00
N GLU A 51 31.66 -4.87 0.80
CA GLU A 51 30.70 -5.16 1.88
C GLU A 51 30.44 -3.96 2.83
N ALA A 52 31.48 -3.20 3.17
CA ALA A 52 31.36 -2.02 4.04
C ALA A 52 30.51 -0.90 3.40
N GLU A 53 30.65 -0.68 2.10
CA GLU A 53 29.89 0.33 1.36
C GLU A 53 28.44 -0.12 1.18
N TRP A 54 28.23 -1.39 0.87
CA TRP A 54 26.90 -2.00 0.79
C TRP A 54 26.16 -1.89 2.14
N ALA A 55 26.83 -2.24 3.25
CA ALA A 55 26.25 -2.14 4.59
C ALA A 55 25.90 -0.68 4.95
N LYS A 56 26.76 0.28 4.60
CA LYS A 56 26.50 1.70 4.80
C LYS A 56 25.27 2.17 4.02
N GLN A 57 25.18 1.86 2.73
CA GLN A 57 24.01 2.20 1.92
C GLN A 57 22.73 1.56 2.47
N ARG A 58 22.80 0.30 2.92
CA ARG A 58 21.67 -0.38 3.53
C ARG A 58 21.22 0.29 4.83
N TYR A 59 22.15 0.76 5.65
CA TYR A 59 21.84 1.51 6.87
C TYR A 59 21.16 2.84 6.56
N GLU A 60 21.66 3.60 5.59
CA GLU A 60 21.05 4.88 5.17
C GLU A 60 19.62 4.67 4.65
N GLN A 61 19.39 3.62 3.86
CA GLN A 61 18.05 3.24 3.38
C GLN A 61 17.09 2.94 4.54
N LEU A 62 17.55 2.22 5.56
CA LEU A 62 16.76 1.89 6.75
C LEU A 62 16.50 3.13 7.60
N ASN A 63 17.44 4.07 7.69
CA ASN A 63 17.25 5.31 8.44
C ASN A 63 16.10 6.17 7.86
N LEU A 64 15.85 6.06 6.55
CA LEU A 64 14.77 6.78 5.86
C LEU A 64 13.43 6.03 5.86
N ILE A 65 13.33 4.84 6.47
CA ILE A 65 12.12 4.01 6.37
C ILE A 65 10.93 4.67 7.06
N ASP A 66 11.15 5.32 8.20
CA ASP A 66 10.08 5.93 8.98
C ASP A 66 9.52 7.17 8.29
N GLU A 67 10.37 7.93 7.60
CA GLU A 67 9.93 9.03 6.74
C GLU A 67 9.05 8.53 5.58
N LYS A 68 9.45 7.43 4.92
CA LYS A 68 8.65 6.79 3.86
C LYS A 68 7.30 6.33 4.38
N ARG A 69 7.27 5.69 5.56
CA ARG A 69 6.03 5.24 6.22
C ARG A 69 5.13 6.40 6.61
N LEU A 70 5.69 7.48 7.15
CA LEU A 70 4.94 8.68 7.51
C LEU A 70 4.30 9.31 6.26
N LYS A 71 5.07 9.44 5.18
CA LYS A 71 4.56 9.95 3.90
C LYS A 71 3.42 9.07 3.36
N ALA A 72 3.56 7.75 3.44
CA ALA A 72 2.52 6.81 3.03
C ALA A 72 1.24 6.93 3.88
N LEU A 73 1.37 7.11 5.20
CA LEU A 73 0.23 7.34 6.10
C LEU A 73 -0.50 8.64 5.77
N CYS A 74 0.23 9.74 5.53
CA CYS A 74 -0.37 11.00 5.12
C CYS A 74 -1.13 10.85 3.78
N HIS A 75 -0.53 10.15 2.81
CA HIS A 75 -1.17 9.90 1.53
C HIS A 75 -2.43 9.03 1.67
N GLU A 76 -2.39 8.03 2.54
CA GLU A 76 -3.54 7.19 2.86
C GLU A 76 -4.68 7.99 3.47
N GLN A 77 -4.41 8.85 4.43
CA GLN A 77 -5.43 9.71 5.02
C GLN A 77 -6.08 10.61 3.96
N CYS A 78 -5.29 11.24 3.11
CA CYS A 78 -5.79 12.04 1.98
C CYS A 78 -6.63 11.20 1.01
N TYR A 79 -6.19 9.99 0.69
CA TYR A 79 -6.93 9.07 -0.17
C TYR A 79 -8.27 8.66 0.45
N GLN A 80 -8.28 8.27 1.72
CA GLN A 80 -9.48 7.90 2.46
C GLN A 80 -10.48 9.07 2.54
N GLN A 81 -10.00 10.30 2.81
CA GLN A 81 -10.86 11.49 2.81
C GLN A 81 -11.48 11.75 1.43
N ARG A 82 -10.71 11.58 0.35
CA ARG A 82 -11.23 11.72 -1.02
C ARG A 82 -12.31 10.67 -1.32
N MET A 83 -12.07 9.42 -0.92
CA MET A 83 -13.03 8.33 -1.09
C MET A 83 -14.31 8.56 -0.28
N ALA A 84 -14.18 8.98 0.98
CA ALA A 84 -15.30 9.31 1.85
C ALA A 84 -16.14 10.46 1.27
N ARG A 85 -15.50 11.54 0.79
CA ARG A 85 -16.21 12.65 0.14
C ARG A 85 -16.98 12.18 -1.10
N ALA A 86 -16.35 11.39 -1.97
CA ALA A 86 -16.99 10.90 -3.18
C ALA A 86 -18.18 9.98 -2.90
N PHE A 87 -18.07 9.13 -1.88
CA PHE A 87 -19.17 8.26 -1.45
C PHE A 87 -20.30 9.08 -0.80
N ASN A 88 -19.96 9.92 0.17
CA ASN A 88 -20.93 10.72 0.93
C ASN A 88 -21.66 11.74 0.06
N ALA A 89 -21.03 12.24 -1.02
CA ALA A 89 -21.70 13.12 -1.98
C ALA A 89 -22.94 12.50 -2.63
N LYS A 90 -23.03 11.15 -2.67
CA LYS A 90 -24.20 10.43 -3.19
C LYS A 90 -25.21 10.05 -2.11
N VAL A 91 -24.85 10.17 -0.84
CA VAL A 91 -25.73 9.84 0.28
C VAL A 91 -26.65 11.03 0.53
N ARG A 92 -27.95 10.80 0.45
CA ARG A 92 -28.96 11.78 0.88
C ARG A 92 -29.34 11.49 2.33
N PRO A 93 -29.09 12.41 3.27
CA PRO A 93 -29.61 12.28 4.62
C PRO A 93 -31.12 12.09 4.58
N ARG A 94 -31.63 11.20 5.43
CA ARG A 94 -33.06 10.97 5.62
C ARG A 94 -33.33 10.98 7.11
N ASP A 95 -34.22 11.89 7.52
CA ASP A 95 -34.76 11.91 8.86
C ASP A 95 -35.99 11.01 8.90
N PHE A 96 -36.17 10.28 10.01
CA PHE A 96 -37.30 9.39 10.24
C PHE A 96 -38.01 9.80 11.53
N SER A 97 -39.33 9.78 11.51
CA SER A 97 -40.19 10.06 12.66
C SER A 97 -40.82 8.77 13.21
N PRO A 98 -41.21 8.75 14.50
CA PRO A 98 -41.97 7.63 15.04
C PRO A 98 -43.24 7.35 14.22
N GLY A 99 -43.38 6.11 13.74
CA GLY A 99 -44.47 5.70 12.84
C GLY A 99 -44.06 5.49 11.38
N ASP A 100 -42.87 5.96 10.98
CA ASP A 100 -42.36 5.73 9.62
C ASP A 100 -42.01 4.26 9.38
N LEU A 101 -42.47 3.70 8.25
CA LEU A 101 -42.12 2.35 7.82
C LEU A 101 -40.79 2.38 7.06
N VAL A 102 -39.80 1.66 7.59
CA VAL A 102 -38.48 1.52 6.97
C VAL A 102 -38.13 0.05 6.72
N LEU A 103 -37.40 -0.19 5.62
CA LEU A 103 -36.92 -1.53 5.29
C LEU A 103 -35.67 -1.85 6.13
N ARG A 104 -35.76 -2.88 6.96
CA ARG A 104 -34.61 -3.41 7.70
C ARG A 104 -33.78 -4.31 6.81
N LYS A 105 -32.47 -4.07 6.73
CA LYS A 105 -31.54 -5.01 6.09
C LYS A 105 -31.51 -6.31 6.90
N VAL A 106 -31.94 -7.42 6.31
CA VAL A 106 -31.85 -8.76 6.92
C VAL A 106 -30.53 -9.39 6.50
N ASN A 107 -29.58 -9.55 7.43
CA ASN A 107 -28.31 -10.22 7.17
C ASN A 107 -28.48 -11.74 7.40
N LYS A 108 -28.40 -12.52 6.33
CA LYS A 108 -28.64 -13.98 6.33
C LYS A 108 -27.53 -14.84 6.97
N HIS A 109 -26.55 -14.25 7.66
CA HIS A 109 -25.38 -14.98 8.20
C HIS A 109 -25.28 -14.98 9.73
N LEU A 110 -26.30 -14.47 10.44
CA LEU A 110 -26.38 -14.58 11.91
C LEU A 110 -27.74 -15.17 12.28
N THR A 111 -27.80 -16.50 12.23
CA THR A 111 -28.78 -17.30 12.98
C THR A 111 -27.95 -18.39 13.65
N ALA A 112 -27.69 -18.19 14.94
CA ALA A 112 -27.33 -19.26 15.87
C ALA A 112 -28.62 -19.65 16.60
#